data_AF-A0AAD5X278-F1
#
_entry.id   AF-A0AAD5X278-F1
#
_cell.length_a   1.000
_cell.length_b   1.000
_cell.length_c   1.000
_cell.angle_alpha   90.00
_cell.angle_beta   90.00
_cell.angle_gamma   90.00
#
_symmetry.space_group_name_H-M   'P 1'
#
loop_
_entity.id
_entity.type
_entity.pdbx_description
1 polymer ?
#
loop_
_entity_poly.entity_id
_entity_poly.type
_entity_poly.pdbx_seq_one_letter_code
_entity_poly.pdbx_strand_id
1 'polypeptide(L)'
;IKLVAPPLYVMITQSLDKALGIEALEKAITTIEDSIKKANGSMSVKMKPRAVSETDDLELAQLMARVERENAEISGDEEEEDEEEED
;
A
#
# COMPACT_ATOMS: atom_id res chain seq x y z
N ILE A 1 6.17 -2.27 5.95
CA ILE A 1 5.21 -2.33 4.82
C ILE A 1 3.83 -2.06 5.40
N LYS A 2 3.03 -1.19 4.77
CA LYS A 2 1.68 -0.84 5.21
C LYS A 2 0.70 -1.05 4.04
N LEU A 3 -0.49 -1.56 4.35
CA LEU A 3 -1.63 -1.55 3.43
C LEU A 3 -2.25 -0.16 3.47
N VAL A 4 -2.46 0.46 2.32
CA VAL A 4 -3.13 1.77 2.21
C VAL A 4 -4.57 1.57 1.74
N ALA A 5 -4.73 0.70 0.74
CA ALA A 5 -6.00 0.26 0.19
C ALA A 5 -5.81 -1.19 -0.29
N PRO A 6 -6.80 -2.07 -0.31
CA PRO A 6 -6.74 -3.22 -1.22
C PRO A 6 -6.78 -2.68 -2.67
N PRO A 7 -5.85 -3.00 -3.59
CA PRO A 7 -4.65 -3.85 -3.53
C PRO A 7 -3.31 -3.07 -3.42
N LEU A 8 -3.34 -1.82 -2.97
CA LEU A 8 -2.22 -0.89 -2.83
C LEU A 8 -1.48 -1.02 -1.49
N TYR A 9 -0.21 -1.41 -1.59
CA TYR A 9 0.73 -1.49 -0.46
C TYR A 9 1.86 -0.47 -0.62
N VAL A 10 2.39 -0.01 0.51
CA VAL A 10 3.55 0.89 0.56
C VAL A 10 4.65 0.32 1.44
N MET A 11 5.90 0.45 0.98
CA MET A 11 7.10 0.04 1.71
C MET A 11 7.91 1.28 2.04
N ILE A 12 8.24 1.43 3.33
CA ILE A 12 9.02 2.56 3.85
C ILE A 12 10.17 1.95 4.64
N THR A 13 11.38 2.45 4.39
CA THR A 13 12.60 2.06 5.09
C THR A 13 13.37 3.31 5.46
N GLN A 14 13.80 3.42 6.71
CA GLN A 14 14.69 4.48 7.19
C GLN A 14 16.11 3.91 7.27
N SER A 15 17.07 4.61 6.67
CA SER A 15 18.49 4.23 6.64
C SER A 15 19.36 5.48 6.76
N LEU A 16 20.52 5.35 7.40
CA LEU A 16 21.54 6.40 7.46
C LEU A 16 22.15 6.65 6.07
N ASP A 17 22.38 5.57 5.32
CA ASP A 17 22.83 5.63 3.93
C ASP A 17 21.65 5.40 2.99
N LYS A 18 21.28 6.45 2.26
CA LYS A 18 20.16 6.45 1.33
C LYS A 18 20.42 5.57 0.11
N ALA A 19 21.67 5.46 -0.35
CA ALA A 19 22.02 4.63 -1.50
C ALA A 19 21.91 3.14 -1.16
N LEU A 20 22.48 2.73 -0.02
CA LEU A 20 22.34 1.35 0.47
C LEU A 20 20.89 0.99 0.78
N GLY A 21 20.10 1.93 1.31
CA GLY A 21 18.68 1.73 1.57
C GLY A 21 17.87 1.47 0.29
N ILE A 22 18.15 2.20 -0.78
CA ILE A 22 17.52 1.99 -2.09
C ILE A 22 17.90 0.62 -2.67
N GLU A 23 19.17 0.26 -2.63
CA GLU A 23 19.64 -1.04 -3.14
C GLU A 23 18.98 -2.22 -2.38
N ALA A 24 18.86 -2.09 -1.05
CA ALA A 24 18.17 -3.09 -0.23
C ALA A 24 16.68 -3.22 -0.59
N LEU A 25 16.00 -2.09 -0.83
CA LEU A 25 14.60 -2.07 -1.25
C LEU A 25 14.41 -2.69 -2.64
N GLU A 26 15.31 -2.45 -3.58
CA GLU A 26 15.25 -3.08 -4.91
C GLU A 26 15.39 -4.60 -4.81
N LYS A 27 16.35 -5.10 -4.03
CA LYS A 27 16.51 -6.55 -3.77
C LYS A 27 15.28 -7.15 -3.09
N ALA A 28 14.69 -6.42 -2.14
CA ALA A 28 13.48 -6.86 -1.47
C ALA A 28 12.31 -6.97 -2.44
N ILE A 29 12.12 -5.99 -3.33
CA ILE A 29 11.07 -6.03 -4.36
C ILE A 29 11.21 -7.26 -5.25
N THR A 30 12.41 -7.55 -5.77
CA THR A 30 12.65 -8.74 -6.60
C THR A 30 12.33 -10.03 -5.84
N THR A 31 12.75 -10.12 -4.58
CA THR A 31 12.49 -11.31 -3.74
C THR A 31 10.99 -11.50 -3.48
N ILE A 32 10.27 -10.42 -3.22
CA ILE A 32 8.81 -10.43 -3.02
C ILE A 32 8.10 -10.83 -4.32
N GLU A 33 8.52 -10.27 -5.46
CA GLU A 33 7.96 -10.61 -6.77
C GLU A 33 8.11 -12.11 -7.07
N ASP A 34 9.30 -12.69 -6.83
CA ASP A 34 9.55 -14.11 -7.01
C ASP A 34 8.69 -14.98 -6.08
N SER A 35 8.53 -14.57 -4.81
CA SER A 35 7.69 -15.27 -3.85
C SER A 35 6.21 -15.23 -4.26
N ILE A 36 5.72 -14.08 -4.74
CA ILE A 36 4.34 -13.91 -5.20
C ILE A 36 4.08 -14.73 -6.47
N LYS A 37 5.02 -14.74 -7.43
CA LYS A 37 4.93 -15.57 -8.65
C LYS A 37 4.88 -17.06 -8.32
N LYS A 38 5.66 -17.53 -7.34
CA LYS A 38 5.61 -18.93 -6.86
C LYS A 38 4.26 -19.31 -6.27
N ALA A 39 3.52 -18.35 -5.73
CA ALA A 39 2.18 -18.54 -5.21
C ALA A 39 1.08 -18.29 -6.27
N ASN A 40 1.43 -18.25 -7.57
CA ASN A 40 0.53 -17.91 -8.67
C ASN A 40 -0.13 -16.52 -8.56
N GLY A 41 0.46 -15.59 -7.79
CA GLY A 41 0.03 -14.20 -7.73
C GLY A 41 0.75 -13.31 -8.73
N SER A 42 0.32 -12.05 -8.83
CA SER A 42 1.05 -11.00 -9.57
C SER A 42 1.14 -9.72 -8.74
N MET A 43 2.25 -8.97 -8.87
CA MET A 43 2.39 -7.64 -8.28
C MET A 43 2.84 -6.65 -9.35
N SER A 44 2.45 -5.39 -9.19
CA SER A 44 2.90 -4.29 -10.05
C SER A 44 3.50 -3.18 -9.19
N VAL A 45 4.74 -2.81 -9.46
CA VAL A 45 5.41 -1.70 -8.78
C VAL A 45 4.94 -0.39 -9.42
N LYS A 46 4.08 0.35 -8.73
CA LYS A 46 3.58 1.66 -9.19
C LYS A 46 4.64 2.77 -9.12
N MET A 47 5.51 2.70 -8.11
CA MET A 47 6.57 3.68 -7.87
C MET A 47 7.84 2.95 -7.44
N LYS A 48 8.98 3.26 -8.08
CA LYS A 48 10.28 2.71 -7.70
C LYS A 48 10.76 3.30 -6.37
N PRO A 49 11.59 2.58 -5.60
CA PRO A 49 12.23 3.12 -4.40
C PRO A 49 12.97 4.41 -4.72
N ARG A 50 12.74 5.45 -3.92
CA ARG A 50 13.45 6.73 -4.05
C ARG A 50 13.83 7.25 -2.67
N ALA A 51 14.96 7.94 -2.61
CA ALA A 51 15.32 8.72 -1.45
C ALA A 51 14.34 9.89 -1.31
N VAL A 52 13.75 10.00 -0.14
CA VAL A 52 12.83 11.07 0.24
C VAL A 52 13.50 11.99 1.26
N SER A 53 13.08 13.25 1.28
CA SER A 53 13.42 14.22 2.32
C SER A 53 12.30 14.27 3.38
N GLU A 54 12.54 14.90 4.54
CA GLU A 54 11.51 15.05 5.58
C GLU A 54 10.24 15.71 5.05
N THR A 55 10.37 16.69 4.14
CA THR A 55 9.22 17.34 3.52
C THR A 55 8.41 16.36 2.67
N ASP A 56 9.09 15.54 1.86
CA ASP A 56 8.43 14.53 1.02
C ASP A 56 7.76 13.44 1.86
N ASP A 57 8.38 13.05 2.98
CA ASP A 57 7.81 12.08 3.92
C ASP A 57 6.52 12.61 4.56
N LEU A 58 6.48 13.91 4.88
CA LEU A 58 5.31 14.55 5.47
C LEU A 58 4.16 14.65 4.47
N GLU A 59 4.44 15.02 3.23
CA GLU A 59 3.45 15.01 2.13
C GLU A 59 2.95 13.59 1.85
N LEU A 60 3.85 12.61 1.82
CA LEU A 60 3.49 11.22 1.60
C LEU A 60 2.60 10.69 2.74
N ALA A 61 2.92 11.02 3.99
CA ALA A 61 2.10 10.64 5.14
C ALA A 61 0.70 11.27 5.09
N GLN A 62 0.60 12.54 4.68
CA GLN A 62 -0.69 13.20 4.49
C GLN A 62 -1.51 12.55 3.37
N LEU A 63 -0.86 12.22 2.24
CA LEU A 63 -1.50 11.51 1.14
C LEU A 63 -2.00 10.13 1.58
N MET A 64 -1.18 9.38 2.33
CA MET A 64 -1.57 8.07 2.88
C MET A 64 -2.79 8.19 3.80
N ALA A 65 -2.77 9.14 4.73
CA ALA A 65 -3.87 9.34 5.68
C ALA A 65 -5.18 9.74 4.98
N ARG A 66 -5.08 10.49 3.88
CA ARG A 66 -6.24 10.84 3.06
C ARG A 66 -6.82 9.61 2.36
N VAL A 67 -5.99 8.82 1.68
CA VAL A 67 -6.44 7.62 0.96
C VAL A 67 -7.01 6.59 1.93
N GLU A 68 -6.41 6.41 3.12
CA GLU A 68 -6.91 5.52 4.15
C GLU A 68 -8.31 5.95 4.65
N ARG A 69 -8.53 7.25 4.85
CA ARG A 69 -9.85 7.80 5.23
C ARG A 69 -10.89 7.59 4.14
N GLU A 70 -10.54 7.90 2.90
CA GLU A 70 -11.44 7.72 1.74
C GLU A 70 -11.83 6.23 1.60
N ASN A 71 -10.92 5.28 1.84
CA ASN A 71 -11.27 3.86 1.83
C ASN A 71 -12.16 3.43 3.00
N ALA A 72 -11.96 4.00 4.20
CA ALA A 72 -12.78 3.69 5.36
C ALA A 72 -14.23 4.21 5.20
N GLU A 73 -14.41 5.34 4.53
CA GLU A 73 -15.72 5.93 4.23
C GLU A 73 -16.47 5.21 3.10
N ILE A 74 -15.81 4.31 2.35
CA ILE A 74 -16.42 3.45 1.30
C ILE A 74 -16.75 2.03 1.84
N SER A 75 -16.79 1.84 3.17
CA SER A 75 -17.37 0.63 3.75
C SER A 75 -18.88 0.64 3.49
N GLY A 76 -19.31 -0.13 2.49
CA GLY A 76 -20.70 -0.31 2.09
C GLY A 76 -21.52 -1.08 3.13
N ASP A 77 -21.63 -0.52 4.34
CA ASP A 77 -22.65 -0.87 5.33
C ASP A 77 -23.86 0.08 5.15
N GLU A 78 -24.30 0.29 3.91
CA GLU A 78 -25.74 0.39 3.66
C GLU A 78 -26.23 -1.06 3.55
N GLU A 79 -26.56 -1.62 4.72
CA GLU A 79 -27.36 -2.81 4.85
C GLU A 79 -28.68 -2.57 4.06
N GLU A 80 -28.82 -3.18 2.88
CA GLU A 80 -30.15 -3.46 2.32
C GLU A 80 -30.77 -4.57 3.18
N GLU A 81 -31.22 -4.21 4.38
CA GLU A 81 -32.29 -4.90 5.09
C GLU A 81 -33.61 -4.59 4.35
N ASP A 82 -33.82 -5.20 3.18
CA ASP A 82 -35.17 -5.34 2.64
C ASP A 82 -35.80 -6.59 3.28
N GLU A 83 -36.33 -6.37 4.50
CA GLU A 83 -37.43 -7.15 5.04
C GLU A 83 -38.64 -7.02 4.09
N GLU A 84 -38.94 -8.05 3.32
CA GLU A 84 -40.31 -8.27 2.80
C GLU A 84 -40.79 -9.68 3.15
N GLU A 85 -41.42 -9.80 4.33
CA GLU A 85 -42.53 -10.74 4.54
C GLU A 85 -43.72 -10.27 3.69
N GLU A 86 -44.28 -11.13 2.83
CA GLU A 86 -45.73 -11.15 2.51
C GLU A 86 -46.13 -12.48 1.81
N ASP A 87 -46.95 -13.26 2.52
CA ASP A 87 -47.89 -14.35 2.15
C ASP A 87 -47.58 -15.39 1.04
#